data_AF-A0A1V4HGZ6-F1
#
_entry.id   AF-A0A1V4HGZ6-F1
#
_cell.length_a   1.000
_cell.length_b   1.000
_cell.length_c   1.000
_cell.angle_alpha   90.00
_cell.angle_beta   90.00
_cell.angle_gamma   90.00
#
_symmetry.space_group_name_H-M   'P 1'
#
loop_
_entity.id
_entity.type
_entity.pdbx_description
1 polymer ?
#
loop_
_entity_poly.entity_id
_entity_poly.type
_entity_poly.pdbx_seq_one_letter_code
_entity_poly.pdbx_strand_id
1 'polypeptide(L)' 'MTTIVKPVIPGIIAESIENLRSEGWEDDDFFNFPRYDEECPEARILFHFFRNNRVTFAAAIVNSYIVHDDGKQPFS' A
#
# COMPACT_ATOMS: atom_id res chain seq x y z
N MET A 1 -15.11 -4.51 24.50
CA MET A 1 -14.28 -5.26 23.53
C MET A 1 -14.08 -4.36 22.32
N THR A 2 -12.88 -3.84 22.11
CA THR A 2 -12.54 -3.10 20.89
C THR A 2 -12.07 -4.12 19.85
N THR A 3 -12.87 -4.34 18.82
CA THR A 3 -12.47 -5.14 17.66
C THR A 3 -11.35 -4.37 16.95
N ILE A 4 -10.12 -4.89 17.02
CA ILE A 4 -9.01 -4.36 16.22
C ILE A 4 -9.27 -4.80 14.79
N VAL A 5 -9.89 -3.92 13.99
CA VAL A 5 -10.12 -4.17 12.57
C VAL A 5 -8.82 -3.85 11.84
N LYS A 6 -8.21 -4.88 11.24
CA LYS A 6 -7.07 -4.65 10.34
C LYS A 6 -7.58 -3.91 9.09
N PRO A 7 -6.92 -2.81 8.69
CA PRO A 7 -7.30 -2.11 7.49
C PRO A 7 -7.10 -2.99 6.26
N VAL A 8 -7.98 -2.81 5.28
CA VAL A 8 -7.97 -3.56 4.03
C VAL A 8 -7.34 -2.69 2.95
N ILE A 9 -6.39 -3.25 2.20
CA ILE A 9 -5.77 -2.57 1.05
C ILE A 9 -6.02 -3.33 -0.25
N PRO A 10 -6.11 -2.64 -1.40
CA PRO A 10 -6.15 -3.29 -2.70
C PRO A 10 -4.88 -4.10 -2.99
N GLY A 11 -5.01 -5.20 -3.72
CA GLY A 11 -3.87 -6.04 -4.16
C GLY A 11 -2.74 -5.26 -4.83
N ILE A 12 -3.08 -4.32 -5.71
CA ILE A 12 -2.08 -3.47 -6.40
C ILE A 12 -1.25 -2.60 -5.43
N ILE A 13 -1.80 -2.22 -4.27
CA ILE A 13 -1.06 -1.48 -3.24
C ILE A 13 -0.09 -2.41 -2.52
N ALA A 14 -0.53 -3.63 -2.19
CA ALA A 14 0.34 -4.64 -1.60
C ALA A 14 1.50 -4.99 -2.53
N GLU A 15 1.22 -5.25 -3.81
CA GLU A 15 2.22 -5.57 -4.83
C GLU A 15 3.23 -4.42 -5.02
N SER A 16 2.75 -3.17 -5.10
CA SER A 16 3.64 -2.01 -5.24
C SER A 16 4.57 -1.82 -4.03
N ILE A 17 4.10 -2.11 -2.81
CA ILE A 17 4.94 -2.07 -1.59
C ILE A 17 6.05 -3.13 -1.69
N GLU A 18 5.70 -4.37 -2.03
CA GLU A 18 6.65 -5.47 -2.12
C GLU A 18 7.68 -5.29 -3.25
N ASN A 19 7.27 -4.73 -4.38
CA ASN A 19 8.19 -4.38 -5.48
C ASN A 19 9.23 -3.37 -5.01
N LEU A 20 8.81 -2.27 -4.36
CA LEU A 20 9.74 -1.26 -3.84
C LEU A 20 10.64 -1.82 -2.72
N ARG A 21 10.11 -2.69 -1.84
CA ARG A 21 10.94 -3.40 -0.85
C ARG A 21 12.01 -4.28 -1.52
N SER A 22 11.68 -4.92 -2.64
CA SER A 22 12.63 -5.72 -3.42
C SER A 22 13.72 -4.86 -4.07
N GLU A 23 13.45 -3.57 -4.31
CA GLU A 23 14.42 -2.57 -4.77
C GLU A 23 15.25 -1.96 -3.62
N GLY A 24 14.96 -2.32 -2.36
CA GLY A 24 15.69 -1.91 -1.17
C GLY A 24 15.04 -0.81 -0.34
N TRP A 25 13.76 -0.47 -0.60
CA TRP A 25 13.04 0.50 0.22
C TRP A 25 12.76 -0.05 1.62
N GLU A 26 13.06 0.76 2.63
CA GLU A 26 12.77 0.52 4.02
C GLU A 26 11.50 1.26 4.47
N ASP A 27 10.98 0.92 5.66
CA ASP A 27 9.78 1.55 6.22
C ASP A 27 9.91 3.08 6.28
N ASP A 28 11.10 3.58 6.64
CA ASP A 28 11.41 5.00 6.68
C ASP A 28 11.34 5.68 5.31
N ASP A 29 11.64 4.98 4.21
CA ASP A 29 11.50 5.52 2.85
C ASP A 29 10.02 5.73 2.49
N PHE A 30 9.15 4.81 2.94
CA PHE A 30 7.70 4.96 2.77
C PHE A 30 7.13 6.10 3.62
N PHE A 31 7.66 6.34 4.83
CA PHE A 31 7.21 7.42 5.71
C PHE A 31 7.78 8.79 5.34
N ASN A 32 9.02 8.82 4.83
CA ASN A 32 9.71 10.03 4.37
C ASN A 32 9.55 10.28 2.87
N PHE A 33 8.60 9.59 2.24
CA PHE A 33 8.29 9.62 0.81
C PHE A 33 8.56 11.00 0.20
N PRO A 34 9.65 11.17 -0.57
CA PRO A 34 10.21 12.48 -0.88
C PRO A 34 9.47 13.10 -2.05
N ARG A 35 8.17 13.33 -1.90
CA ARG A 35 7.29 13.90 -2.93
C ARG A 35 7.13 12.94 -4.12
N TYR A 36 5.99 13.10 -4.76
CA TYR A 36 5.58 12.39 -5.98
C TYR A 36 6.72 12.34 -7.02
N ASP A 37 7.29 11.15 -7.20
CA ASP A 37 8.19 10.86 -8.33
C ASP A 37 7.32 10.32 -9.48
N GLU A 38 7.20 11.10 -10.56
CA GLU A 38 6.39 10.74 -11.72
C GLU A 38 6.98 9.57 -12.53
N GLU A 39 8.27 9.29 -12.34
CA GLU A 39 9.01 8.31 -13.14
C GLU A 39 8.84 6.87 -12.63
N CYS A 40 8.53 6.68 -11.34
CA CYS A 40 8.28 5.37 -10.74
C CYS A 40 6.76 5.05 -10.67
N PRO A 41 6.25 4.08 -11.46
CA PRO A 41 4.83 3.72 -11.49
C PRO A 41 4.26 3.29 -10.12
N GLU A 42 5.02 2.50 -9.37
CA GLU A 42 4.69 2.01 -8.03
C GLU A 42 4.61 3.18 -7.05
N ALA A 43 5.61 4.06 -7.04
CA ALA A 43 5.65 5.23 -6.18
C ALA A 43 4.46 6.16 -6.42
N ARG A 44 4.06 6.33 -7.69
CA ARG A 44 2.87 7.10 -8.08
C ARG A 44 1.59 6.49 -7.53
N ILE A 45 1.41 5.17 -7.68
CA ILE A 45 0.23 4.45 -7.16
C ILE A 45 0.13 4.61 -5.64
N LEU A 46 1.25 4.39 -4.93
CA LEU A 46 1.31 4.52 -3.48
C LEU A 46 1.05 5.95 -3.02
N PHE A 47 1.57 6.97 -3.72
CA PHE A 47 1.31 8.37 -3.39
C PHE A 47 -0.18 8.73 -3.48
N HIS A 48 -0.86 8.30 -4.56
CA HIS A 48 -2.29 8.53 -4.72
C HIS A 48 -3.12 7.83 -3.64
N PHE A 49 -2.75 6.60 -3.28
CA PHE A 49 -3.42 5.87 -2.21
C PHE A 49 -3.19 6.52 -0.85
N PHE A 50 -1.93 6.86 -0.52
CA PHE A 50 -1.53 7.53 0.71
C PHE A 50 -2.30 8.84 0.92
N ARG A 51 -2.44 9.68 -0.12
CA ARG A 51 -3.10 10.99 -0.02
C ARG A 51 -4.52 10.90 0.56
N ASN A 52 -5.23 9.81 0.27
CA ASN A 52 -6.61 9.62 0.72
C ASN A 52 -6.74 8.61 1.88
N ASN A 53 -5.72 7.78 2.13
CA ASN A 53 -5.80 6.63 3.03
C ASN A 53 -4.60 6.56 4.01
N ARG A 54 -4.11 7.70 4.51
CA ARG A 54 -2.88 7.80 5.33
C ARG A 54 -2.76 6.76 6.45
N VAL A 55 -3.82 6.56 7.23
CA VAL A 55 -3.81 5.62 8.38
C VAL A 55 -3.70 4.17 7.89
N THR A 56 -4.48 3.82 6.87
CA THR A 56 -4.43 2.50 6.22
C THR A 56 -3.08 2.25 5.57
N PHE A 57 -2.49 3.26 4.92
CA PHE A 57 -1.16 3.18 4.32
C PHE A 57 -0.09 2.94 5.38
N ALA A 58 -0.08 3.71 6.46
CA ALA A 58 0.87 3.50 7.56
C ALA A 58 0.76 2.09 8.17
N ALA A 59 -0.47 1.60 8.33
CA ALA A 59 -0.72 0.22 8.78
C ALA A 59 -0.23 -0.83 7.76
N ALA A 60 -0.31 -0.52 6.46
CA ALA A 60 0.21 -1.37 5.40
C ALA A 60 1.74 -1.50 5.47
N ILE A 61 2.44 -0.38 5.66
CA ILE A 61 3.90 -0.36 5.77
C ILE A 61 4.39 -1.23 6.93
N VAL A 62 3.73 -1.18 8.09
CA VAL A 62 4.09 -2.03 9.25
C VAL A 62 3.50 -3.45 9.21
N ASN A 63 3.13 -3.95 8.04
CA ASN A 63 2.59 -5.30 7.81
C ASN A 63 1.31 -5.64 8.61
N SER A 64 0.49 -4.64 8.92
CA SER A 64 -0.75 -4.79 9.68
C SER A 64 -1.99 -4.51 8.81
N TYR A 65 -2.21 -5.33 7.78
CA TYR A 65 -3.33 -5.19 6.84
C TYR A 65 -3.91 -6.53 6.39
N ILE A 66 -5.03 -6.47 5.66
CA ILE A 66 -5.60 -7.56 4.87
C ILE A 66 -5.63 -7.11 3.41
N VAL A 67 -5.35 -8.00 2.46
CA VAL A 67 -5.43 -7.70 1.02
C VAL A 67 -6.85 -8.01 0.53
N HIS A 68 -7.46 -7.06 -0.18
CA HIS A 68 -8.62 -7.32 -1.02
C HIS A 68 -8.15 -7.67 -2.42
N ASP A 69 -8.47 -8.89 -2.85
CA ASP A 69 -8.17 -9.38 -4.18
C ASP A 69 -9.27 -8.88 -5.13
N ASP A 70 -9.12 -7.67 -5.67
CA ASP A 70 -9.90 -7.24 -6.84
C ASP A 70 -9.31 -7.88 -8.10
N GLY A 71 -9.39 -9.22 -8.17
CA GLY A 71 -8.68 -10.03 -9.15
C GLY A 71 -9.42 -11.26 -9.67
N LYS A 72 -10.76 -11.29 -9.59
CA LYS A 72 -11.71 -11.93 -10.56
C LYS A 72 -13.10 -12.01 -9.94
N GLN A 73 -14.06 -11.26 -10.49
CA GLN A 73 -15.43 -11.80 -10.51
C GLN A 73 -15.36 -13.12 -11.29
N PRO A 74 -15.88 -14.24 -10.76
CA PRO A 74 -16.19 -15.37 -11.62
C PRO A 74 -17.33 -14.89 -12.51
N PHE A 75 -17.01 -14.45 -13.73
CA PHE A 75 -18.03 -14.30 -14.76
C PHE A 75 -18.77 -15.64 -14.84
N SER A 76 -20.05 -15.59 -14.47
CA SER A 76 -21.03 -16.66 -14.64
C SER A 76 -21.36 -16.85 -16.11
#